data_AF-A0A7W0YNU1-F1
#
_entry.id   AF-A0A7W0YNU1-F1
#
_cell.length_a   1.000
_cell.length_b   1.000
_cell.length_c   1.000
_cell.angle_alpha   90.00
_cell.angle_beta   90.00
_cell.angle_gamma   90.00
#
_symmetry.space_group_name_H-M   'P 1'
#
loop_
_entity.id
_entity.type
_entity.pdbx_description
1 polymer ?
#
loop_
_entity_poly.entity_id
_entity_poly.type
_entity_poly.pdbx_seq_one_letter_code
_entity_poly.pdbx_strand_id
1 'polypeptide(L)'
;MADTGDNREQRQSVQLYRIREPRVELLGGEPGTSSRVERLEVRYPDGPHDVEAAFVDGRGDVHLISKGRTSGVRHYRVPAAAWRSPAVVAHPLGVLPIEESRGLGSLVTDAAVSPSGGLVAVRTYGEIFLFHLTGRGSLRPAWVGCGLGGLELQGEGVAWLDDSTLVLTSEGVLGFPGTITLGRCPSS
;
A
#
# COMPACT_ATOMS: atom_id res chain seq x y z
N MET A 1 3.56 -5.82 8.62
CA MET A 1 2.10 -5.99 8.46
C MET A 1 1.39 -4.76 9.00
N ALA A 2 0.29 -4.37 8.38
CA ALA A 2 -0.49 -3.19 8.75
C ALA A 2 -1.95 -3.62 9.04
N ASP A 3 -2.44 -3.33 10.23
CA ASP A 3 -3.86 -3.43 10.59
C ASP A 3 -4.40 -2.00 10.66
N THR A 4 -4.73 -1.47 9.48
CA THR A 4 -5.02 -0.05 9.26
C THR A 4 -6.35 0.21 8.57
N GLY A 5 -7.00 -0.82 8.04
CA GLY A 5 -8.32 -0.73 7.43
C GLY A 5 -9.38 -0.33 8.46
N ASP A 6 -10.27 0.56 8.02
CA ASP A 6 -11.34 1.14 8.83
C ASP A 6 -12.44 1.76 7.95
N ASN A 7 -13.22 0.92 7.25
CA ASN A 7 -14.32 1.33 6.38
C ASN A 7 -15.29 2.39 6.99
N ARG A 8 -15.38 2.50 8.32
CA ARG A 8 -16.25 3.45 9.01
C ARG A 8 -15.54 4.71 9.50
N GLU A 9 -14.22 4.77 9.44
CA GLU A 9 -13.38 5.88 9.93
C GLU A 9 -13.70 6.23 11.41
N GLN A 10 -13.64 5.23 12.29
CA GLN A 10 -13.96 5.36 13.73
C GLN A 10 -12.79 4.99 14.66
N ARG A 11 -11.81 4.23 14.18
CA ARG A 11 -10.65 3.78 14.95
C ARG A 11 -9.72 4.96 15.21
N GLN A 12 -9.67 5.41 16.46
CA GLN A 12 -8.77 6.49 16.90
C GLN A 12 -7.27 6.14 16.78
N SER A 13 -6.96 4.85 16.66
CA SER A 13 -5.61 4.35 16.39
C SER A 13 -5.67 3.04 15.62
N VAL A 14 -4.59 2.77 14.89
CA VAL A 14 -4.35 1.57 14.09
C VAL A 14 -3.04 0.92 14.53
N GLN A 15 -2.74 -0.27 14.03
CA GLN A 15 -1.57 -1.03 14.48
C GLN A 15 -0.66 -1.39 13.32
N LEU A 16 0.65 -1.16 13.51
CA LEU A 16 1.69 -1.71 12.67
C LEU A 16 2.42 -2.82 13.43
N TYR A 17 2.72 -3.90 12.72
CA TYR A 17 3.48 -5.02 13.24
C TYR A 17 4.75 -5.23 12.42
N ARG A 18 5.89 -5.26 13.11
CA ARG A 18 7.18 -5.65 12.54
C ARG A 18 7.52 -7.04 13.02
N ILE A 19 7.64 -7.95 12.07
CA ILE A 19 7.89 -9.36 12.29
C ILE A 19 9.18 -9.69 11.56
N ARG A 20 10.09 -10.39 12.22
CA ARG A 20 11.26 -10.94 11.53
C ARG A 20 10.76 -12.06 10.62
N GLU A 21 10.98 -11.92 9.32
CA GLU A 21 10.64 -12.95 8.36
C GLU A 21 11.38 -14.25 8.73
N PRO A 22 10.64 -15.36 8.93
CA PRO A 22 11.27 -16.64 9.27
C PRO A 22 12.07 -17.16 8.08
N ARG A 23 13.14 -17.90 8.35
CA ARG A 23 13.81 -18.67 7.30
C ARG A 23 12.88 -19.82 6.92
N VAL A 24 12.47 -19.86 5.66
CA VAL A 24 11.65 -20.94 5.10
C VAL A 24 12.56 -21.80 4.24
N GLU A 25 12.56 -23.12 4.46
CA GLU A 25 13.18 -24.04 3.51
C GLU A 25 12.23 -24.20 2.31
N LEU A 26 12.75 -23.94 1.11
CA LEU A 26 11.92 -23.71 -0.09
C LEU A 26 11.08 -24.93 -0.54
N LEU A 27 11.28 -26.12 0.04
CA LEU A 27 10.51 -27.34 -0.27
C LEU A 27 10.45 -28.28 0.95
N GLY A 28 9.23 -28.67 1.36
CA GLY A 28 9.01 -29.76 2.34
C GLY A 28 9.40 -29.47 3.79
N GLY A 29 9.80 -28.23 4.11
CA GLY A 29 10.13 -27.81 5.47
C GLY A 29 8.90 -27.52 6.32
N GLU A 30 9.03 -27.67 7.64
CA GLU A 30 8.03 -27.23 8.61
C GLU A 30 7.81 -25.71 8.52
N PRO A 31 6.60 -25.20 8.84
CA PRO A 31 6.34 -23.77 8.91
C PRO A 31 7.37 -23.07 9.83
N GLY A 32 8.10 -22.11 9.27
CA GLY A 32 9.06 -21.32 10.04
C GLY A 32 8.36 -20.49 11.11
N THR A 33 8.84 -20.54 12.35
CA THR A 33 8.30 -19.72 13.45
C THR A 33 9.10 -18.43 13.59
N SER A 34 8.41 -17.28 13.59
CA SER A 34 9.05 -16.00 13.94
C SER A 34 9.12 -15.83 15.45
N SER A 35 10.29 -15.48 15.98
CA SER A 35 10.55 -15.46 17.42
C SER A 35 10.19 -14.14 18.12
N ARG A 36 9.88 -13.07 17.37
CA ARG A 36 9.60 -11.74 17.95
C ARG A 36 8.71 -10.91 17.03
N VAL A 37 7.64 -10.38 17.61
CA VAL A 37 6.73 -9.41 16.98
C VAL A 37 6.85 -8.09 17.75
N GLU A 38 7.13 -7.01 17.04
CA GLU A 38 7.03 -5.65 17.58
C GLU A 38 5.72 -5.03 17.11
N ARG A 39 5.03 -4.33 18.01
CA ARG A 39 3.77 -3.63 17.72
C ARG A 39 3.96 -2.13 17.96
N LEU A 40 3.45 -1.32 17.04
CA LEU A 40 3.44 0.13 17.12
C LEU A 40 2.02 0.65 16.91
N GLU A 41 1.49 1.36 17.91
CA GLU A 41 0.23 2.07 17.78
C GLU A 41 0.44 3.35 16.95
N VAL A 42 -0.36 3.55 15.91
CA VAL A 42 -0.29 4.73 15.05
C VAL A 42 -1.59 5.50 15.13
N ARG A 43 -1.50 6.82 15.24
CA ARG A 43 -2.64 7.74 15.11
C ARG A 43 -2.39 8.66 13.93
N TYR A 44 -3.45 9.04 13.23
CA TYR A 44 -3.37 10.09 12.21
C TYR A 44 -3.64 11.45 12.88
N PRO A 45 -2.96 12.52 12.45
CA PRO A 45 -3.05 13.84 13.07
C PRO A 45 -4.42 14.52 12.86
N ASP A 46 -5.19 14.04 11.89
CA ASP A 46 -6.40 14.66 11.36
C ASP A 46 -7.66 13.77 11.51
N GLY A 47 -7.60 12.78 12.42
CA GLY A 47 -8.70 11.88 12.73
C GLY A 47 -8.59 10.49 12.07
N PRO A 48 -9.52 9.57 12.35
CA PRO A 48 -9.49 8.24 11.74
C PRO A 48 -9.60 8.28 10.21
N HIS A 49 -8.88 7.38 9.54
CA HIS A 49 -8.92 7.19 8.08
C HIS A 49 -8.87 5.71 7.74
N ASP A 50 -9.62 5.32 6.71
CA ASP A 50 -9.55 3.99 6.12
C ASP A 50 -8.27 3.86 5.29
N VAL A 51 -7.25 3.17 5.81
CA VAL A 51 -5.95 3.00 5.14
C VAL A 51 -5.79 1.57 4.64
N GLU A 52 -5.73 1.46 3.32
CA GLU A 52 -5.75 0.18 2.60
C GLU A 52 -4.41 -0.13 1.91
N ALA A 53 -3.49 0.83 1.86
CA ALA A 53 -2.19 0.64 1.22
C ALA A 53 -1.05 1.05 2.15
N ALA A 54 -0.02 0.20 2.22
CA ALA A 54 1.17 0.44 3.00
C ALA A 54 2.43 -0.11 2.32
N PHE A 55 3.51 0.67 2.29
CA PHE A 55 4.82 0.22 1.80
C PHE A 55 5.94 0.73 2.70
N VAL A 56 7.14 0.15 2.57
CA VAL A 56 8.34 0.57 3.32
C VAL A 56 9.38 1.07 2.33
N ASP A 57 9.95 2.25 2.57
CA ASP A 57 11.00 2.81 1.71
C ASP A 57 12.40 2.27 2.05
N GLY A 58 13.41 2.66 1.26
CA GLY A 58 14.80 2.26 1.50
C GLY A 58 15.42 2.80 2.80
N ARG A 59 14.75 3.73 3.51
CA ARG A 59 15.16 4.23 4.83
C ARG A 59 14.50 3.46 5.97
N GLY A 60 13.56 2.57 5.65
CA GLY A 60 12.75 1.85 6.62
C GLY A 60 11.55 2.63 7.14
N ASP A 61 11.23 3.78 6.51
CA ASP A 61 10.02 4.54 6.85
C ASP A 61 8.81 3.81 6.27
N VAL A 62 7.75 3.69 7.07
CA VAL A 62 6.48 3.11 6.61
C VAL A 62 5.61 4.23 6.04
N HIS A 63 5.14 4.05 4.83
CA HIS A 63 4.19 4.93 4.17
C HIS A 63 2.80 4.32 4.21
N LEU A 64 1.80 5.14 4.51
CA LEU A 64 0.40 4.75 4.63
C LEU A 64 -0.44 5.60 3.68
N ILE A 65 -1.30 4.97 2.88
CA ILE A 65 -2.14 5.63 1.89
C ILE A 65 -3.61 5.27 2.15
N SER A 66 -4.46 6.28 2.31
CA SER A 66 -5.90 6.06 2.56
C SER A 66 -6.65 5.61 1.31
N LYS A 67 -7.78 4.93 1.52
CA LYS A 67 -8.69 4.43 0.47
C LYS A 67 -9.22 5.55 -0.42
N GLY A 68 -9.35 6.76 0.13
CA GLY A 68 -9.83 7.94 -0.59
C GLY A 68 -11.36 8.07 -0.70
N ARG A 69 -12.12 7.52 0.24
CA ARG A 69 -13.59 7.49 0.17
C ARG A 69 -14.27 8.84 0.49
N THR A 70 -13.72 9.60 1.44
CA THR A 70 -14.42 10.75 2.06
C THR A 70 -13.63 12.06 2.00
N SER A 71 -12.32 12.03 1.82
CA SER A 71 -11.48 13.22 1.95
C SER A 71 -10.19 13.20 1.11
N GLY A 72 -10.29 12.64 -0.10
CA GLY A 72 -9.15 12.39 -0.97
C GLY A 72 -8.24 11.27 -0.45
N VAL A 73 -7.30 10.86 -1.31
CA VAL A 73 -6.29 9.84 -0.98
C VAL A 73 -5.17 10.48 -0.16
N ARG A 74 -5.21 10.30 1.16
CA ARG A 74 -4.24 10.87 2.10
C ARG A 74 -2.98 10.03 2.15
N HIS A 75 -1.83 10.70 2.25
CA HIS A 75 -0.53 10.06 2.39
C HIS A 75 0.11 10.44 3.72
N TYR A 76 0.55 9.43 4.47
CA TYR A 76 1.26 9.60 5.73
C TYR A 76 2.59 8.85 5.73
N ARG A 77 3.46 9.27 6.65
CA ARG A 77 4.72 8.61 6.96
C ARG A 77 4.89 8.34 8.44
N VAL A 78 5.25 7.12 8.77
CA VAL A 78 5.74 6.68 10.08
C VAL A 78 7.25 6.45 9.97
N PRO A 79 8.09 7.32 10.56
CA PRO A 79 9.54 7.18 10.46
C PRO A 79 10.05 5.88 11.08
N ALA A 80 11.14 5.32 10.55
CA ALA A 80 11.78 4.11 11.10
C ALA A 80 12.15 4.24 12.59
N ALA A 81 12.46 5.45 13.04
CA ALA A 81 12.76 5.73 14.44
C ALA A 81 11.54 5.59 15.38
N ALA A 82 10.31 5.58 14.86
CA ALA A 82 9.08 5.47 15.65
C ALA A 82 8.97 4.14 16.40
N TRP A 83 9.63 3.08 15.90
CA TRP A 83 9.69 1.77 16.56
C TRP A 83 10.41 1.77 17.92
N ARG A 84 11.01 2.89 18.34
CA ARG A 84 11.59 3.06 19.69
C ARG A 84 10.54 3.46 20.74
N SER A 85 9.30 3.70 20.32
CA SER A 85 8.17 4.10 21.15
C SER A 85 7.02 3.10 20.99
N PRO A 86 6.12 2.97 21.99
CA PRO A 86 4.94 2.12 21.87
C PRO A 86 3.87 2.72 20.94
N ALA A 87 3.90 4.04 20.72
CA ALA A 87 2.94 4.76 19.92
C ALA A 87 3.59 5.94 19.16
N VAL A 88 2.97 6.35 18.06
CA VAL A 88 3.40 7.50 17.24
C VAL A 88 2.21 8.17 16.55
N VAL A 89 2.32 9.47 16.28
CA VAL A 89 1.43 10.18 15.36
C VAL A 89 2.10 10.22 13.99
N ALA A 90 1.40 9.74 12.95
CA ALA A 90 1.93 9.71 11.60
C ALA A 90 2.12 11.14 11.05
N HIS A 91 3.17 11.34 10.25
CA HIS A 91 3.44 12.63 9.62
C HIS A 91 2.61 12.74 8.33
N PRO A 92 1.77 13.77 8.16
CA PRO A 92 1.01 13.96 6.94
C PRO A 92 1.94 14.46 5.83
N LEU A 93 1.82 13.86 4.64
CA LEU A 93 2.59 14.23 3.44
C LEU A 93 1.72 14.87 2.36
N GLY A 94 0.39 14.88 2.55
CA GLY A 94 -0.57 15.58 1.70
C GLY A 94 -1.62 14.63 1.13
N VAL A 95 -2.31 15.10 0.09
CA VAL A 95 -3.32 14.35 -0.66
C VAL A 95 -2.74 14.01 -2.02
N LEU A 96 -2.83 12.75 -2.43
CA LEU A 96 -2.39 12.30 -3.75
C LEU A 96 -3.41 12.75 -4.82
N PRO A 97 -2.94 13.17 -6.00
CA PRO A 97 -3.80 13.60 -7.11
C PRO A 97 -4.41 12.38 -7.84
N ILE A 98 -5.19 11.57 -7.12
CA ILE A 98 -6.00 10.48 -7.66
C ILE A 98 -7.44 10.97 -7.67
N GLU A 99 -8.00 11.19 -8.86
CA GLU A 99 -9.29 11.86 -9.00
C GLU A 99 -10.48 11.01 -8.51
N GLU A 100 -11.30 11.59 -7.63
CA GLU A 100 -12.54 10.99 -7.13
C GLU A 100 -13.63 10.87 -8.23
N SER A 101 -13.48 11.58 -9.35
CA SER A 101 -14.44 11.63 -10.47
C SER A 101 -14.76 10.25 -11.08
N ARG A 102 -13.90 9.24 -10.83
CA ARG A 102 -14.05 7.85 -11.30
C ARG A 102 -14.86 6.95 -10.34
N GLY A 103 -15.48 7.52 -9.31
CA GLY A 103 -16.35 6.80 -8.39
C GLY A 103 -15.61 5.69 -7.65
N LEU A 104 -16.16 4.47 -7.61
CA LEU A 104 -15.49 3.35 -6.94
C LEU A 104 -14.14 2.99 -7.58
N GLY A 105 -13.92 3.33 -8.85
CA GLY A 105 -12.69 3.00 -9.57
C GLY A 105 -11.44 3.71 -9.05
N SER A 106 -11.58 4.83 -8.33
CA SER A 106 -10.45 5.60 -7.78
C SER A 106 -10.08 5.19 -6.35
N LEU A 107 -10.83 4.28 -5.72
CA LEU A 107 -10.52 3.84 -4.37
C LEU A 107 -9.24 3.00 -4.37
N VAL A 108 -8.30 3.39 -3.52
CA VAL A 108 -7.02 2.71 -3.36
C VAL A 108 -7.22 1.34 -2.72
N THR A 109 -6.53 0.34 -3.24
CA THR A 109 -6.55 -1.03 -2.69
C THR A 109 -5.18 -1.51 -2.23
N ASP A 110 -4.09 -1.04 -2.86
CA ASP A 110 -2.73 -1.41 -2.44
C ASP A 110 -1.67 -0.44 -3.00
N ALA A 111 -0.44 -0.50 -2.48
CA ALA A 111 0.70 0.19 -3.05
C ALA A 111 2.02 -0.56 -2.83
N ALA A 112 2.92 -0.48 -3.81
CA ALA A 112 4.23 -1.11 -3.73
C ALA A 112 5.33 -0.19 -4.28
N VAL A 113 6.48 -0.21 -3.60
CA VAL A 113 7.71 0.43 -4.08
C VAL A 113 8.48 -0.52 -5.00
N SER A 114 9.00 0.03 -6.10
CA SER A 114 9.86 -0.68 -7.05
C SER A 114 11.17 -1.15 -6.40
N PRO A 115 11.84 -2.20 -6.94
CA PRO A 115 13.10 -2.70 -6.40
C PRO A 115 14.21 -1.64 -6.33
N SER A 116 14.28 -0.74 -7.30
CA SER A 116 15.22 0.39 -7.29
C SER A 116 14.88 1.47 -6.25
N GLY A 117 13.68 1.46 -5.69
CA GLY A 117 13.19 2.43 -4.70
C GLY A 117 12.72 3.78 -5.28
N GLY A 118 12.81 3.97 -6.60
CA GLY A 118 12.53 5.26 -7.25
C GLY A 118 11.06 5.48 -7.59
N LEU A 119 10.31 4.41 -7.84
CA LEU A 119 8.90 4.44 -8.18
C LEU A 119 8.03 3.75 -7.12
N VAL A 120 6.83 4.26 -6.94
CA VAL A 120 5.74 3.64 -6.17
C VAL A 120 4.54 3.48 -7.09
N ALA A 121 4.04 2.26 -7.20
CA ALA A 121 2.75 1.96 -7.80
C ALA A 121 1.68 2.07 -6.73
N VAL A 122 0.65 2.88 -6.97
CA VAL A 122 -0.56 2.93 -6.15
C VAL A 122 -1.69 2.35 -6.99
N ARG A 123 -2.24 1.23 -6.53
CA ARG A 123 -3.34 0.53 -7.16
C ARG A 123 -4.67 1.09 -6.67
N THR A 124 -5.59 1.29 -7.61
CA THR A 124 -7.01 1.45 -7.34
C THR A 124 -7.81 0.32 -7.98
N TYR A 125 -9.13 0.28 -7.75
CA TYR A 125 -10.00 -0.67 -8.47
C TYR A 125 -9.96 -0.53 -10.00
N GLY A 126 -9.67 0.67 -10.52
CA GLY A 126 -9.71 0.95 -11.96
C GLY A 126 -8.34 1.09 -12.62
N GLU A 127 -7.31 1.51 -11.90
CA GLU A 127 -6.05 1.99 -12.47
C GLU A 127 -4.84 1.73 -11.58
N ILE A 128 -3.65 1.74 -12.19
CA ILE A 128 -2.38 1.87 -11.48
C ILE A 128 -1.83 3.28 -11.70
N PHE A 129 -1.57 4.02 -10.63
CA PHE A 129 -0.88 5.30 -10.66
C PHE A 129 0.59 5.11 -10.30
N LEU A 130 1.50 5.70 -11.08
CA LEU A 130 2.93 5.67 -10.75
C LEU A 130 3.38 7.02 -10.20
N PHE A 131 4.13 6.97 -9.11
CA PHE A 131 4.70 8.12 -8.45
C PHE A 131 6.21 7.97 -8.27
N HIS A 132 6.95 9.07 -8.43
CA HIS A 132 8.31 9.17 -7.94
C HIS A 132 8.33 9.35 -6.43
N LEU A 133 9.09 8.50 -5.72
CA LEU A 133 9.36 8.68 -4.30
C LEU A 133 10.53 9.66 -4.12
N THR A 134 10.25 10.82 -3.55
CA THR A 134 11.31 11.82 -3.31
C THR A 134 12.14 11.47 -2.08
N GLY A 135 13.35 12.03 -1.97
CA GLY A 135 14.20 11.85 -0.78
C GLY A 135 13.60 12.37 0.54
N ARG A 136 12.50 13.14 0.49
CA ARG A 136 11.73 13.58 1.67
C ARG A 136 10.53 12.68 1.99
N GLY A 137 10.30 11.65 1.17
CA GLY A 137 9.22 10.68 1.33
C GLY A 137 7.91 11.05 0.61
N SER A 138 7.80 12.22 -0.02
CA SER A 138 6.59 12.59 -0.77
C SER A 138 6.52 11.88 -2.12
N LEU A 139 5.29 11.62 -2.57
CA LEU A 139 4.99 11.03 -3.88
C LEU A 139 4.67 12.13 -4.90
N ARG A 140 5.44 12.19 -5.99
CA ARG A 140 5.15 13.10 -7.12
C ARG A 140 4.68 12.29 -8.32
N PRO A 141 3.62 12.70 -9.03
CA PRO A 141 3.14 11.96 -10.19
C PRO A 141 4.26 11.70 -11.21
N ALA A 142 4.44 10.45 -11.59
CA ALA A 142 5.31 10.01 -12.68
C ALA A 142 4.48 9.64 -13.91
N TRP A 143 3.29 9.06 -13.70
CA TRP A 143 2.34 8.70 -14.74
C TRP A 143 0.90 8.93 -14.29
N VAL A 144 0.04 9.41 -15.20
CA VAL A 144 -1.40 9.60 -14.94
C VAL A 144 -2.15 8.35 -15.41
N GLY A 145 -2.28 7.37 -14.51
CA GLY A 145 -3.17 6.20 -14.66
C GLY A 145 -2.83 5.22 -15.81
N CYS A 146 -2.46 3.99 -15.47
CA CYS A 146 -2.55 2.86 -16.40
C CYS A 146 -3.88 2.15 -16.14
N GLY A 147 -4.80 2.21 -17.11
CA GLY A 147 -6.09 1.56 -17.03
C GLY A 147 -5.96 0.05 -16.88
N LEU A 148 -6.63 -0.50 -15.87
CA LEU A 148 -6.76 -1.95 -15.70
C LEU A 148 -7.87 -2.53 -16.57
N GLY A 149 -8.77 -1.71 -17.13
CA GLY A 149 -9.73 -2.15 -18.14
C GLY A 149 -10.66 -3.30 -17.71
N GLY A 150 -10.91 -3.47 -16.41
CA GLY A 150 -11.68 -4.59 -15.87
C GLY A 150 -10.95 -5.94 -15.93
N LEU A 151 -9.62 -5.93 -16.07
CA LEU A 151 -8.75 -7.11 -16.08
C LEU A 151 -9.04 -8.08 -14.92
N GLU A 152 -9.42 -7.53 -13.77
CA GLU A 152 -9.62 -8.28 -12.53
C GLU A 152 -10.90 -7.80 -11.84
N LEU A 153 -11.79 -8.73 -11.49
CA LEU A 153 -12.89 -8.45 -10.56
C LEU A 153 -12.32 -8.43 -9.14
N GLN A 154 -12.57 -7.36 -8.37
CA GLN A 154 -12.04 -7.18 -7.01
C GLN A 154 -10.51 -7.35 -6.97
N GLY A 155 -9.81 -6.51 -7.72
CA GLY A 155 -8.36 -6.51 -7.72
C GLY A 155 -7.78 -5.72 -6.54
N GLU A 156 -7.05 -6.41 -5.68
CA GLU A 156 -6.71 -5.94 -4.33
C GLU A 156 -5.21 -5.85 -4.07
N GLY A 157 -4.34 -6.35 -4.96
CA GLY A 157 -2.89 -6.35 -4.72
C GLY A 157 -2.07 -5.84 -5.89
N VAL A 158 -0.92 -5.24 -5.56
CA VAL A 158 0.14 -4.86 -6.50
C VAL A 158 1.51 -5.14 -5.89
N ALA A 159 2.40 -5.76 -6.65
CA ALA A 159 3.81 -5.88 -6.34
C ALA A 159 4.64 -5.61 -7.60
N TRP A 160 5.94 -5.39 -7.42
CA TRP A 160 6.88 -5.29 -8.53
C TRP A 160 7.63 -6.61 -8.68
N LEU A 161 7.64 -7.17 -9.89
CA LEU A 161 8.51 -8.29 -10.23
C LEU A 161 9.94 -7.80 -10.54
N ASP A 162 10.01 -6.66 -11.23
CA ASP A 162 11.23 -5.92 -11.59
C ASP A 162 10.89 -4.42 -11.68
N ASP A 163 11.81 -3.55 -12.08
CA ASP A 163 11.57 -2.09 -12.17
C ASP A 163 10.58 -1.66 -13.28
N SER A 164 10.04 -2.59 -14.05
CA SER A 164 9.14 -2.33 -15.19
C SER A 164 7.87 -3.20 -15.22
N THR A 165 7.86 -4.32 -14.49
CA THR A 165 6.80 -5.32 -14.51
C THR A 165 6.11 -5.40 -13.15
N LEU A 166 4.78 -5.26 -13.17
CA LEU A 166 3.91 -5.40 -12.01
C LEU A 166 3.34 -6.81 -11.95
N VAL A 167 3.18 -7.31 -10.72
CA VAL A 167 2.34 -8.46 -10.38
C VAL A 167 1.07 -7.91 -9.74
N LEU A 168 -0.08 -8.26 -10.29
CA LEU A 168 -1.39 -7.85 -9.84
C LEU A 168 -2.12 -9.07 -9.28
N THR A 169 -2.91 -8.88 -8.24
CA THR A 169 -3.71 -9.97 -7.66
C THR A 169 -5.14 -9.55 -7.43
N SER A 170 -6.06 -10.50 -7.58
CA SER A 170 -7.49 -10.32 -7.32
C SER A 170 -8.03 -11.33 -6.34
N GLU A 171 -9.09 -10.95 -5.64
CA GLU A 171 -9.87 -11.89 -4.84
C GLU A 171 -10.81 -12.71 -5.73
N GLY A 172 -11.19 -13.88 -5.23
CA GLY A 172 -12.27 -14.65 -5.84
C GLY A 172 -13.62 -14.05 -5.46
N VAL A 173 -14.44 -13.70 -6.45
CA VAL A 173 -15.73 -13.04 -6.23
C VAL A 173 -16.80 -13.64 -7.14
N LEU A 174 -18.03 -13.76 -6.65
CA LEU A 174 -19.17 -14.31 -7.39
C LEU A 174 -18.91 -15.69 -8.05
N GLY A 175 -18.08 -16.53 -7.43
CA GLY A 175 -17.72 -17.85 -7.95
C GLY A 175 -16.61 -17.85 -8.99
N PHE A 176 -16.06 -16.69 -9.35
CA PHE A 176 -14.82 -16.61 -10.14
C PHE A 176 -13.61 -16.73 -9.20
N PRO A 177 -12.55 -17.46 -9.60
CA PRO A 177 -11.33 -17.54 -8.83
C PRO A 177 -10.58 -16.21 -8.86
N GLY A 178 -9.78 -15.97 -7.82
CA GLY A 178 -8.79 -14.91 -7.83
C GLY A 178 -7.73 -15.15 -8.92
N THR A 179 -7.11 -14.08 -9.36
CA THR A 179 -6.12 -14.12 -10.44
C THR A 179 -4.78 -13.56 -9.98
N ILE A 180 -3.71 -13.98 -10.66
CA ILE A 180 -2.39 -13.35 -10.59
C ILE A 180 -2.02 -12.96 -12.01
N THR A 181 -1.84 -11.67 -12.25
CA THR A 181 -1.61 -11.13 -13.59
C THR A 181 -0.30 -10.37 -13.64
N LEU A 182 0.49 -10.58 -14.69
CA LEU A 182 1.64 -9.73 -14.98
C LEU A 182 1.23 -8.60 -15.92
N GLY A 183 1.61 -7.38 -15.56
CA GLY A 183 1.28 -6.19 -16.34
C GLY A 183 2.46 -5.22 -16.42
N ARG A 184 2.44 -4.36 -17.44
CA ARG A 184 3.34 -3.22 -17.56
C ARG A 184 2.51 -1.99 -17.89
N CYS A 185 2.79 -0.89 -17.23
CA CYS A 185 2.30 0.40 -17.70
C CYS A 185 3.00 0.72 -19.04
N PRO A 186 2.28 1.22 -20.06
CA PRO A 186 2.91 1.65 -21.30
C PRO A 186 4.02 2.68 -21.01
N SER A 187 5.14 2.60 -21.73
CA SER A 187 6.14 3.68 -21.76
C SER A 187 5.55 4.88 -22.51
N SER A 188 5.76 6.10 -21.98
CA SER A 188 5.45 7.37 -22.68
C SER A 188 6.11 7.44 -24.03
#